data_AF-J5X2C4-F1
#
_entry.id   AF-J5X2C4-F1
#
_cell.length_a   1.000
_cell.length_b   1.000
_cell.length_c   1.000
_cell.angle_alpha   90.00
_cell.angle_beta   90.00
_cell.angle_gamma   90.00
#
_symmetry.space_group_name_H-M   'P 1'
#
loop_
_entity.id
_entity.type
_entity.pdbx_description
1 polymer ?
#
loop_
_entity_poly.entity_id
_entity_poly.type
_entity_poly.pdbx_seq_one_letter_code
_entity_poly.pdbx_strand_id
1 'polypeptide(L)'
;MAILKRTHLETADLVFKNGFYKEIYKEGGIIAKDFNDNISVSERVFSYIDELYQMEQMAESYLEANDFSFDSAILSEPLASEIVFYISGILDNISGLREKDWKILVRKRIGQLTPDIVITEKEATPTEEGFQRGVIAVIELRNEAWVRQLIAEENPNYFQKYIDTLGVSLNDIFIIIPTLVTYPCIIIKSIAELQEILSQRTGLPKGNWVILSENRFISNEKYQMFLTINFDAFLKELVER
;
A
#
# COMPACT_ATOMS: atom_id res chain seq x y z
N MET A 1 -28.61 34.93 -0.04
CA MET A 1 -29.02 33.50 -0.05
C MET A 1 -27.98 32.58 -0.69
N ALA A 2 -26.68 32.78 -0.46
CA ALA A 2 -25.61 31.92 -1.00
C ALA A 2 -24.90 31.05 0.05
N ILE A 3 -25.08 31.35 1.34
CA ILE A 3 -24.38 30.68 2.46
C ILE A 3 -25.03 29.33 2.82
N LEU A 4 -26.35 29.17 2.62
CA LEU A 4 -27.07 27.93 2.95
C LEU A 4 -26.90 26.78 1.93
N LYS A 5 -26.40 27.06 0.72
CA LYS A 5 -26.21 26.03 -0.32
C LYS A 5 -24.85 25.33 -0.23
N ARG A 6 -23.79 26.03 0.23
CA ARG A 6 -22.45 25.42 0.42
C ARG A 6 -22.45 24.36 1.53
N THR A 7 -23.08 24.65 2.66
CA THR A 7 -23.09 23.75 3.82
C THR A 7 -23.80 22.42 3.56
N HIS A 8 -24.87 22.40 2.75
CA HIS A 8 -25.63 21.17 2.47
C HIS A 8 -24.96 20.25 1.44
N LEU A 9 -24.21 20.83 0.48
CA LEU A 9 -23.37 20.08 -0.46
C LEU A 9 -22.13 19.51 0.25
N GLU A 10 -21.44 20.32 1.05
CA GLU A 10 -20.27 19.88 1.84
C GLU A 10 -20.62 18.78 2.85
N THR A 11 -21.79 18.85 3.51
CA THR A 11 -22.25 17.79 4.41
C THR A 11 -22.69 16.53 3.67
N ALA A 12 -23.34 16.64 2.51
CA ALA A 12 -23.70 15.48 1.70
C ALA A 12 -22.45 14.74 1.18
N ASP A 13 -21.44 15.50 0.74
CA ASP A 13 -20.17 14.97 0.25
C ASP A 13 -19.35 14.29 1.37
N LEU A 14 -19.33 14.89 2.57
CA LEU A 14 -18.75 14.26 3.77
C LEU A 14 -19.49 12.98 4.19
N VAL A 15 -20.82 12.95 4.11
CA VAL A 15 -21.61 11.75 4.44
C VAL A 15 -21.36 10.63 3.44
N PHE A 16 -21.27 10.97 2.15
CA PHE A 16 -20.96 10.01 1.09
C PHE A 16 -19.54 9.44 1.26
N LYS A 17 -18.54 10.30 1.46
CA LYS A 17 -17.15 9.91 1.69
C LYS A 17 -16.98 9.03 2.93
N ASN A 18 -17.70 9.35 4.01
CA ASN A 18 -17.72 8.51 5.21
C ASN A 18 -18.39 7.14 4.97
N GLY A 19 -19.45 7.09 4.16
CA GLY A 19 -20.06 5.82 3.73
C GLY A 19 -19.09 4.95 2.93
N PHE A 20 -18.37 5.54 1.99
CA PHE A 20 -17.38 4.85 1.16
C PHE A 20 -16.25 4.22 1.98
N TYR A 21 -15.59 5.00 2.86
CA TYR A 21 -14.53 4.43 3.72
C TYR A 21 -15.05 3.40 4.72
N LYS A 22 -16.32 3.49 5.16
CA LYS A 22 -16.91 2.43 5.98
C LYS A 22 -17.01 1.10 5.23
N GLU A 23 -17.38 1.12 3.96
CA GLU A 23 -17.41 -0.10 3.14
C GLU A 23 -15.99 -0.63 2.86
N ILE A 24 -15.01 0.24 2.57
CA ILE A 24 -13.60 -0.18 2.45
C ILE A 24 -13.11 -0.87 3.73
N TYR A 25 -13.35 -0.25 4.89
CA TYR A 25 -12.93 -0.80 6.18
C TYR A 25 -13.61 -2.14 6.47
N LYS A 26 -14.91 -2.25 6.16
CA LYS A 26 -15.69 -3.49 6.30
C LYS A 26 -15.16 -4.59 5.39
N GLU A 27 -14.80 -4.28 4.15
CA GLU A 27 -14.16 -5.25 3.25
C GLU A 27 -12.83 -5.73 3.86
N GLY A 28 -12.02 -4.81 4.40
CA GLY A 28 -10.80 -5.17 5.13
C GLY A 28 -11.05 -6.12 6.31
N GLY A 29 -12.16 -5.94 7.03
CA GLY A 29 -12.59 -6.86 8.09
C GLY A 29 -12.97 -8.25 7.58
N ILE A 30 -13.57 -8.36 6.39
CA ILE A 30 -13.86 -9.66 5.77
C ILE A 30 -12.57 -10.37 5.39
N ILE A 31 -11.62 -9.68 4.75
CA ILE A 31 -10.29 -10.22 4.45
C ILE A 31 -9.58 -10.71 5.72
N ALA A 32 -9.58 -9.90 6.78
CA ALA A 32 -8.95 -10.25 8.04
C ALA A 32 -9.54 -11.54 8.63
N LYS A 33 -10.86 -11.70 8.55
CA LYS A 33 -11.55 -12.91 8.99
C LYS A 33 -11.19 -14.12 8.14
N ASP A 34 -11.26 -14.00 6.82
CA ASP A 34 -10.91 -15.09 5.89
C ASP A 34 -9.47 -15.56 6.13
N PHE A 35 -8.52 -14.61 6.27
CA PHE A 35 -7.14 -14.91 6.64
C PHE A 35 -7.03 -15.60 8.01
N ASN A 36 -7.79 -15.15 9.01
CA ASN A 36 -7.81 -15.75 10.34
C ASN A 36 -8.27 -17.22 10.31
N ASP A 37 -9.20 -17.53 9.42
CA ASP A 37 -9.76 -18.86 9.15
C ASP A 37 -8.87 -19.70 8.21
N ASN A 38 -7.63 -19.23 7.92
CA ASN A 38 -6.64 -19.85 7.03
C ASN A 38 -7.09 -19.97 5.57
N ILE A 39 -8.01 -19.10 5.14
CA ILE A 39 -8.41 -18.95 3.73
C ILE A 39 -7.42 -17.98 3.07
N SER A 40 -6.93 -18.32 1.87
CA SER A 40 -6.02 -17.43 1.13
C SER A 40 -6.78 -16.18 0.67
N VAL A 41 -6.17 -15.01 0.88
CA VAL A 41 -6.80 -13.71 0.61
C VAL A 41 -6.11 -12.91 -0.49
N SER A 42 -4.93 -13.33 -0.97
CA SER A 42 -4.13 -12.54 -1.92
C SER A 42 -4.92 -12.16 -3.18
N GLU A 43 -5.72 -13.08 -3.73
CA GLU A 43 -6.53 -12.81 -4.93
C GLU A 43 -7.61 -11.75 -4.69
N ARG A 44 -8.32 -11.87 -3.56
CA ARG A 44 -9.40 -10.93 -3.22
C ARG A 44 -8.85 -9.55 -2.87
N VAL A 45 -7.72 -9.51 -2.17
CA VAL A 45 -6.99 -8.27 -1.87
C VAL A 45 -6.57 -7.59 -3.16
N PHE A 46 -5.93 -8.32 -4.09
CA PHE A 46 -5.55 -7.76 -5.37
C PHE A 46 -6.76 -7.26 -6.17
N SER A 47 -7.84 -8.05 -6.25
CA SER A 47 -9.04 -7.70 -7.02
C SER A 47 -9.67 -6.41 -6.50
N TYR A 48 -9.75 -6.24 -5.17
CA TYR A 48 -10.27 -5.00 -4.58
C TYR A 48 -9.34 -3.80 -4.83
N ILE A 49 -8.02 -4.01 -4.79
CA ILE A 49 -7.04 -2.97 -5.14
C ILE A 49 -7.19 -2.57 -6.61
N ASP A 50 -7.39 -3.52 -7.52
CA ASP A 50 -7.64 -3.24 -8.94
C ASP A 50 -8.94 -2.45 -9.12
N GLU A 51 -10.03 -2.81 -8.43
CA GLU A 51 -11.27 -2.03 -8.44
C GLU A 51 -11.06 -0.58 -7.98
N LEU A 52 -10.35 -0.38 -6.86
CA LEU A 52 -10.03 0.97 -6.36
C LEU A 52 -9.21 1.77 -7.37
N TYR A 53 -8.26 1.12 -8.04
CA TYR A 53 -7.48 1.73 -9.12
C TYR A 53 -8.32 2.11 -10.34
N GLN A 54 -9.24 1.23 -10.78
CA GLN A 54 -10.12 1.52 -11.91
C GLN A 54 -11.06 2.68 -11.59
N MET A 55 -11.57 2.78 -10.34
CA MET A 55 -12.38 3.92 -9.91
C MET A 55 -11.62 5.25 -10.02
N GLU A 56 -10.34 5.26 -9.64
CA GLU A 56 -9.46 6.44 -9.75
C GLU A 56 -9.21 6.83 -11.22
N GLN A 57 -8.86 5.87 -12.08
CA GLN A 57 -8.65 6.12 -13.52
C GLN A 57 -9.94 6.58 -14.22
N MET A 58 -11.09 6.02 -13.86
CA MET A 58 -12.37 6.49 -14.40
C MET A 58 -12.61 7.94 -14.00
N ALA A 59 -12.36 8.33 -12.75
CA ALA A 59 -12.47 9.71 -12.31
C ALA A 59 -11.57 10.65 -13.13
N GLU A 60 -10.31 10.26 -13.41
CA GLU A 60 -9.39 11.02 -14.27
C GLU A 60 -9.90 11.16 -15.71
N SER A 61 -10.35 10.06 -16.34
CA SER A 61 -10.90 10.12 -17.70
C SER A 61 -12.14 11.01 -17.81
N TYR A 62 -12.96 11.06 -16.76
CA TYR A 62 -14.10 11.97 -16.66
C TYR A 62 -13.66 13.43 -16.47
N LEU A 63 -12.54 13.68 -15.79
CA LEU A 63 -11.95 15.01 -15.63
C LEU A 63 -11.28 15.51 -16.92
N GLU A 64 -10.63 14.63 -17.68
CA GLU A 64 -10.00 14.96 -18.96
C GLU A 64 -11.03 15.17 -20.10
N ALA A 65 -12.15 14.43 -20.08
CA ALA A 65 -13.17 14.50 -21.12
C ALA A 65 -14.18 15.65 -20.95
N ASN A 66 -14.30 16.21 -19.74
CA ASN A 66 -15.19 17.34 -19.47
C ASN A 66 -14.32 18.57 -19.21
N ASP A 67 -14.39 19.57 -20.10
CA ASP A 67 -13.62 20.82 -20.19
C ASP A 67 -13.68 21.69 -18.88
N PHE A 68 -13.18 21.15 -17.77
CA PHE A 68 -13.12 21.76 -16.46
C PHE A 68 -11.71 22.30 -16.22
N SER A 69 -11.60 23.58 -15.84
CA SER A 69 -10.35 24.28 -15.59
C SER A 69 -9.76 23.95 -14.20
N PHE A 70 -9.53 22.67 -13.89
CA PHE A 70 -8.83 22.27 -12.68
C PHE A 70 -7.58 21.47 -13.04
N ASP A 71 -6.43 21.93 -12.56
CA ASP A 71 -5.14 21.25 -12.64
C ASP A 71 -5.08 20.25 -11.48
N SER A 72 -5.01 18.95 -11.76
CA SER A 72 -5.17 17.88 -10.77
C SER A 72 -3.93 16.99 -10.71
N ALA A 73 -3.37 16.81 -9.51
CA ALA A 73 -2.16 16.02 -9.28
C ALA A 73 -2.41 14.49 -9.15
N ILE A 74 -3.62 14.01 -9.43
CA ILE A 74 -4.06 12.62 -9.17
C ILE A 74 -3.16 11.60 -9.89
N LEU A 75 -2.66 11.91 -11.09
CA LEU A 75 -1.74 11.06 -11.86
C LEU A 75 -0.37 10.80 -11.22
N SER A 76 -0.03 11.51 -10.13
CA SER A 76 1.35 11.60 -9.61
C SER A 76 1.56 11.06 -8.18
N GLU A 77 0.52 10.67 -7.47
CA GLU A 77 0.65 10.20 -6.08
C GLU A 77 0.75 8.66 -5.96
N PRO A 78 1.48 8.13 -4.97
CA PRO A 78 1.57 6.70 -4.72
C PRO A 78 0.17 6.19 -4.38
N LEU A 79 -0.24 5.07 -5.02
CA LEU A 79 -1.36 4.18 -4.65
C LEU A 79 -2.42 4.87 -3.78
N ALA A 80 -3.55 5.27 -4.38
CA ALA A 80 -4.67 6.02 -3.79
C ALA A 80 -4.78 5.91 -2.25
N SER A 81 -5.09 7.02 -1.57
CA SER A 81 -5.31 7.03 -0.11
C SER A 81 -6.27 5.93 0.35
N GLU A 82 -7.20 5.55 -0.52
CA GLU A 82 -8.16 4.46 -0.41
C GLU A 82 -7.50 3.08 -0.29
N ILE A 83 -6.45 2.80 -1.06
CA ILE A 83 -5.72 1.53 -1.02
C ILE A 83 -4.90 1.45 0.26
N VAL A 84 -4.22 2.53 0.64
CA VAL A 84 -3.51 2.60 1.94
C VAL A 84 -4.49 2.39 3.09
N PHE A 85 -5.66 3.04 3.03
CA PHE A 85 -6.72 2.88 4.02
C PHE A 85 -7.27 1.45 4.05
N TYR A 86 -7.49 0.83 2.89
CA TYR A 86 -7.93 -0.56 2.78
C TYR A 86 -6.95 -1.53 3.45
N ILE A 87 -5.67 -1.45 3.11
CA ILE A 87 -4.63 -2.30 3.72
C ILE A 87 -4.56 -2.04 5.23
N SER A 88 -4.64 -0.77 5.65
CA SER A 88 -4.66 -0.41 7.07
C SER A 88 -5.86 -1.03 7.80
N GLY A 89 -7.04 -1.05 7.17
CA GLY A 89 -8.24 -1.70 7.70
C GLY A 89 -8.08 -3.21 7.86
N ILE A 90 -7.44 -3.89 6.90
CA ILE A 90 -7.11 -5.32 7.03
C ILE A 90 -6.22 -5.54 8.26
N LEU A 91 -5.15 -4.75 8.40
CA LEU A 91 -4.17 -4.87 9.48
C LEU A 91 -4.77 -4.62 10.87
N ASP A 92 -5.62 -3.60 10.98
CA ASP A 92 -6.34 -3.27 12.21
C ASP A 92 -7.30 -4.40 12.65
N ASN A 93 -8.06 -4.96 11.70
CA ASN A 93 -8.94 -6.10 11.99
C ASN A 93 -8.16 -7.37 12.35
N ILE A 94 -7.04 -7.65 11.67
CA ILE A 94 -6.15 -8.78 12.02
C ILE A 94 -5.59 -8.59 13.43
N SER A 95 -5.17 -7.37 13.78
CA SER A 95 -4.67 -7.04 15.11
C SER A 95 -5.69 -7.41 16.20
N GLY A 96 -6.96 -7.04 16.00
CA GLY A 96 -8.04 -7.39 16.91
C GLY A 96 -8.31 -8.90 16.99
N LEU A 97 -8.37 -9.59 15.84
CA LEU A 97 -8.64 -11.04 15.78
C LEU A 97 -7.51 -11.90 16.38
N ARG A 98 -6.27 -11.41 16.31
CA ARG A 98 -5.07 -12.11 16.79
C ARG A 98 -4.57 -11.59 18.15
N GLU A 99 -5.36 -10.73 18.82
CA GLU A 99 -5.03 -10.13 20.13
C GLU A 99 -3.64 -9.47 20.17
N LYS A 100 -3.26 -8.82 19.06
CA LYS A 100 -1.95 -8.18 18.91
C LYS A 100 -1.87 -6.78 19.50
N ASP A 101 -3.01 -6.11 19.68
CA ASP A 101 -3.09 -4.74 20.22
C ASP A 101 -2.24 -3.71 19.45
N TRP A 102 -2.05 -3.93 18.15
CA TRP A 102 -1.33 -2.99 17.29
C TRP A 102 -2.02 -1.64 17.22
N LYS A 103 -1.20 -0.59 17.13
CA LYS A 103 -1.61 0.75 16.74
C LYS A 103 -1.14 1.01 15.32
N ILE A 104 -2.09 1.32 14.45
CA ILE A 104 -1.84 1.57 13.02
C ILE A 104 -1.80 3.08 12.77
N LEU A 105 -0.65 3.58 12.29
CA LEU A 105 -0.46 4.97 11.92
C LEU A 105 -0.43 5.08 10.39
N VAL A 106 -1.40 5.79 9.83
CA VAL A 106 -1.58 5.91 8.38
C VAL A 106 -1.15 7.30 7.93
N ARG A 107 -0.17 7.38 7.01
CA ARG A 107 0.37 8.63 6.44
C ARG A 107 0.62 9.73 7.49
N LYS A 108 1.06 9.30 8.67
CA LYS A 108 1.37 10.21 9.77
C LYS A 108 2.80 10.71 9.59
N ARG A 109 2.97 12.03 9.63
CA ARG A 109 4.31 12.63 9.66
C ARG A 109 5.02 12.25 10.96
N ILE A 110 6.20 11.63 10.84
CA ILE A 110 7.06 11.20 11.94
C ILE A 110 8.47 11.67 11.59
N GLY A 111 8.97 12.68 12.31
CA GLY A 111 10.17 13.40 11.89
C GLY A 111 10.04 14.00 10.49
N GLN A 112 10.98 13.63 9.63
CA GLN A 112 11.00 14.06 8.22
C GLN A 112 10.28 13.07 7.29
N LEU A 113 9.81 11.93 7.82
CA LEU A 113 9.15 10.89 7.04
C LEU A 113 7.63 11.02 7.11
N THR A 114 6.98 10.57 6.05
CA THR A 114 5.53 10.31 6.03
C THR A 114 5.32 8.93 5.40
N PRO A 115 5.57 7.84 6.15
CA PRO A 115 5.37 6.49 5.62
C PRO A 115 3.88 6.23 5.37
N ASP A 116 3.57 5.35 4.41
CA ASP A 116 2.16 5.01 4.14
C ASP A 116 1.49 4.37 5.36
N ILE A 117 2.12 3.35 5.96
CA ILE A 117 1.61 2.68 7.16
C ILE A 117 2.78 2.38 8.11
N VAL A 118 2.61 2.70 9.39
CA VAL A 118 3.49 2.27 10.48
C VAL A 118 2.66 1.51 11.51
N ILE A 119 3.09 0.29 11.82
CA ILE A 119 2.49 -0.56 12.86
C ILE A 119 3.35 -0.45 14.09
N THR A 120 2.74 -0.16 15.23
CA THR A 120 3.45 -0.02 16.50
C THR A 120 2.76 -0.81 17.60
N GLU A 121 3.48 -1.02 18.70
CA GLU A 121 2.88 -1.34 19.98
C GLU A 121 1.86 -0.26 20.36
N LYS A 122 0.81 -0.64 21.11
CA LYS A 122 -0.31 0.23 21.52
C LYS A 122 0.15 1.55 22.14
N GLU A 123 1.11 1.47 23.05
CA GLU A 123 1.59 2.60 23.85
C GLU A 123 2.69 3.41 23.13
N ALA A 124 3.23 2.89 22.03
CA ALA A 124 4.27 3.59 21.28
C ALA A 124 3.69 4.88 20.67
N THR A 125 4.42 5.97 20.88
CA THR A 125 4.02 7.30 20.42
C THR A 125 5.22 7.98 19.79
N PRO A 126 5.11 8.52 18.56
CA PRO A 126 6.21 9.19 17.90
C PRO A 126 6.51 10.53 18.56
N THR A 127 7.78 10.92 18.58
CA THR A 127 8.24 12.29 18.88
C THR A 127 8.38 13.10 17.60
N GLU A 128 8.76 14.37 17.72
CA GLU A 128 9.15 15.18 16.55
C GLU A 128 10.37 14.65 15.82
N GLU A 129 11.24 13.89 16.49
CA GLU A 129 12.45 13.31 15.90
C GLU A 129 12.19 11.93 15.31
N GLY A 130 11.18 11.20 15.81
CA GLY A 130 10.92 9.84 15.36
C GLY A 130 10.39 8.89 16.43
N PHE A 131 10.66 7.60 16.26
CA PHE A 131 10.51 6.59 17.29
C PHE A 131 11.87 6.15 17.82
N GLN A 132 11.94 5.90 19.13
CA GLN A 132 13.09 5.25 19.75
C GLN A 132 12.94 3.73 19.84
N ARG A 133 11.71 3.22 19.98
CA ARG A 133 11.34 1.80 20.04
C ARG A 133 9.84 1.60 19.84
N GLY A 134 9.43 0.35 19.70
CA GLY A 134 8.01 -0.06 19.68
C GLY A 134 7.36 0.01 18.30
N VAL A 135 8.13 0.29 17.24
CA VAL A 135 7.68 0.08 15.86
C VAL A 135 7.86 -1.40 15.52
N ILE A 136 6.81 -2.01 14.99
CA ILE A 136 6.73 -3.44 14.64
C ILE A 136 7.02 -3.62 13.15
N ALA A 137 6.42 -2.76 12.32
CA ALA A 137 6.61 -2.79 10.88
C ALA A 137 6.35 -1.42 10.25
N VAL A 138 6.98 -1.20 9.10
CA VAL A 138 6.75 -0.07 8.21
C VAL A 138 6.37 -0.63 6.85
N ILE A 139 5.28 -0.15 6.27
CA ILE A 139 4.78 -0.62 4.98
C ILE A 139 4.69 0.57 4.06
N GLU A 140 5.29 0.42 2.88
CA GLU A 140 5.26 1.41 1.82
C GLU A 140 4.61 0.82 0.57
N LEU A 141 3.71 1.59 -0.02
CA LEU A 141 3.02 1.20 -1.24
C LEU A 141 3.70 1.91 -2.41
N ARG A 142 4.25 1.14 -3.35
CA ARG A 142 5.03 1.71 -4.46
C ARG A 142 4.55 1.21 -5.82
N ASN A 143 4.45 2.15 -6.75
CA ASN A 143 4.13 1.86 -8.13
C ASN A 143 5.39 1.40 -8.90
N GLU A 144 5.15 0.94 -10.11
CA GLU A 144 6.21 0.47 -10.99
C GLU A 144 7.26 1.54 -11.31
N ALA A 145 6.85 2.79 -11.53
CA ALA A 145 7.77 3.89 -11.88
C ALA A 145 8.80 4.15 -10.77
N TRP A 146 8.36 4.14 -9.51
CA TRP A 146 9.24 4.28 -8.36
C TRP A 146 10.25 3.12 -8.27
N VAL A 147 9.79 1.89 -8.46
CA VAL A 147 10.67 0.70 -8.43
C VAL A 147 11.70 0.75 -9.56
N ARG A 148 11.31 1.24 -10.75
CA ARG A 148 12.24 1.45 -11.87
C ARG A 148 13.33 2.47 -11.53
N GLN A 149 12.97 3.59 -10.91
CA GLN A 149 13.96 4.58 -10.45
C GLN A 149 14.91 3.96 -9.42
N LEU A 150 14.37 3.21 -8.45
CA LEU A 150 15.18 2.54 -7.43
C LEU A 150 16.20 1.56 -8.04
N ILE A 151 15.80 0.79 -9.06
CA ILE A 151 16.70 -0.12 -9.78
C ILE A 151 17.77 0.65 -10.55
N ALA A 152 17.42 1.79 -11.16
CA ALA A 152 18.33 2.58 -12.01
C ALA A 152 19.36 3.38 -11.20
N GLU A 153 18.99 3.91 -10.05
CA GLU A 153 19.84 4.80 -9.23
C GLU A 153 20.86 4.05 -8.36
N GLU A 154 20.70 2.74 -8.17
CA GLU A 154 21.57 1.90 -7.33
C GLU A 154 21.83 2.51 -5.94
N ASN A 155 20.77 2.76 -5.15
CA ASN A 155 20.88 3.40 -3.85
C ASN A 155 20.72 2.40 -2.68
N PRO A 156 21.82 1.76 -2.21
CA PRO A 156 21.78 0.77 -1.14
C PRO A 156 21.36 1.33 0.21
N ASN A 157 21.47 2.65 0.41
CA ASN A 157 21.14 3.31 1.67
C ASN A 157 19.76 3.99 1.63
N TYR A 158 18.93 3.72 0.62
CA TYR A 158 17.62 4.36 0.46
C TYR A 158 16.76 4.25 1.74
N PHE A 159 16.79 3.09 2.38
CA PHE A 159 15.99 2.81 3.58
C PHE A 159 16.63 3.24 4.90
N GLN A 160 17.86 3.75 4.88
CA GLN A 160 18.56 4.18 6.10
C GLN A 160 17.77 5.26 6.87
N LYS A 161 17.10 6.16 6.14
CA LYS A 161 16.23 7.18 6.73
C LYS A 161 15.13 6.59 7.65
N TYR A 162 14.59 5.41 7.31
CA TYR A 162 13.58 4.73 8.12
C TYR A 162 14.19 4.13 9.38
N ILE A 163 15.37 3.53 9.27
CA ILE A 163 16.13 2.99 10.40
C ILE A 163 16.41 4.13 11.41
N ASP A 164 16.94 5.24 10.92
CA ASP A 164 17.34 6.38 11.74
C ASP A 164 16.13 7.07 12.41
N THR A 165 15.02 7.21 11.68
CA THR A 165 13.83 7.95 12.17
C THR A 165 12.86 7.06 12.94
N LEU A 166 12.74 5.78 12.62
CA LEU A 166 11.71 4.90 13.20
C LEU A 166 12.27 3.84 14.14
N GLY A 167 13.60 3.74 14.27
CA GLY A 167 14.25 2.77 15.15
C GLY A 167 13.99 1.32 14.73
N VAL A 168 13.82 1.09 13.43
CA VAL A 168 13.54 -0.22 12.82
C VAL A 168 14.76 -0.80 12.14
N SER A 169 14.72 -2.09 11.81
CA SER A 169 15.68 -2.75 10.93
C SER A 169 15.13 -2.90 9.50
N LEU A 170 15.98 -3.27 8.55
CA LEU A 170 15.56 -3.60 7.19
C LEU A 170 14.54 -4.75 7.15
N ASN A 171 14.57 -5.67 8.12
CA ASN A 171 13.60 -6.76 8.18
C ASN A 171 12.19 -6.26 8.52
N ASP A 172 12.04 -5.07 9.07
CA ASP A 172 10.74 -4.55 9.54
C ASP A 172 10.07 -3.67 8.48
N ILE A 173 10.73 -3.45 7.33
CA ILE A 173 10.24 -2.61 6.24
C ILE A 173 9.72 -3.49 5.12
N PHE A 174 8.45 -3.35 4.76
CA PHE A 174 7.79 -4.07 3.67
C PHE A 174 7.39 -3.11 2.55
N ILE A 175 7.60 -3.54 1.31
CA ILE A 175 7.20 -2.78 0.13
C ILE A 175 6.13 -3.58 -0.62
N ILE A 176 4.93 -3.02 -0.71
CA ILE A 176 3.84 -3.61 -1.49
C ILE A 176 3.88 -3.01 -2.89
N ILE A 177 3.96 -3.89 -3.89
CA ILE A 177 3.99 -3.54 -5.30
C ILE A 177 2.82 -4.27 -5.99
N PRO A 178 1.89 -3.56 -6.64
CA PRO A 178 0.72 -4.19 -7.26
C PRO A 178 1.06 -5.21 -8.35
N THR A 179 2.11 -4.96 -9.12
CA THR A 179 2.47 -5.78 -10.27
C THR A 179 3.97 -5.89 -10.48
N LEU A 180 4.39 -6.96 -11.15
CA LEU A 180 5.74 -7.14 -11.64
C LEU A 180 6.15 -5.97 -12.54
N VAL A 181 7.36 -5.47 -12.31
CA VAL A 181 7.98 -4.41 -13.11
C VAL A 181 8.55 -4.97 -14.40
N THR A 182 8.15 -4.41 -15.54
CA THR A 182 8.53 -4.90 -16.88
C THR A 182 9.33 -3.84 -17.66
N TYR A 183 10.65 -3.79 -17.47
CA TYR A 183 11.49 -2.75 -18.09
C TYR A 183 11.89 -3.09 -19.53
N PRO A 184 11.75 -2.19 -20.53
CA PRO A 184 12.07 -2.49 -21.92
C PRO A 184 13.55 -2.83 -22.17
N CYS A 185 14.48 -2.40 -21.29
CA CYS A 185 15.91 -2.78 -21.40
C CYS A 185 16.33 -3.91 -20.44
N ILE A 186 15.46 -4.35 -19.52
CA ILE A 186 15.71 -5.44 -18.57
C ILE A 186 14.44 -6.27 -18.54
N ILE A 187 14.41 -7.34 -19.34
CA ILE A 187 13.30 -8.29 -19.32
C ILE A 187 13.42 -9.10 -18.03
N ILE A 188 12.82 -8.59 -16.95
CA ILE A 188 12.68 -9.34 -15.70
C ILE A 188 11.65 -10.43 -15.96
N LYS A 189 12.07 -11.68 -15.79
CA LYS A 189 11.32 -12.85 -16.20
C LYS A 189 10.51 -13.45 -15.05
N SER A 190 10.72 -13.06 -13.81
CA SER A 190 9.94 -13.61 -12.71
C SER A 190 9.94 -12.69 -11.50
N ILE A 191 8.99 -12.92 -10.59
CA ILE A 191 8.98 -12.28 -9.27
C ILE A 191 10.26 -12.59 -8.51
N ALA A 192 10.72 -13.83 -8.52
CA ALA A 192 11.93 -14.23 -7.80
C ALA A 192 13.17 -13.46 -8.29
N GLU A 193 13.27 -13.23 -9.60
CA GLU A 193 14.34 -12.41 -10.19
C GLU A 193 14.21 -10.94 -9.79
N LEU A 194 13.00 -10.37 -9.82
CA LEU A 194 12.77 -8.99 -9.36
C LEU A 194 13.17 -8.83 -7.89
N GLN A 195 12.72 -9.74 -7.02
CA GLN A 195 13.02 -9.71 -5.59
C GLN A 195 14.52 -9.85 -5.32
N GLU A 196 15.23 -10.70 -6.06
CA GLU A 196 16.69 -10.79 -5.98
C GLU A 196 17.36 -9.47 -6.32
N ILE A 197 17.02 -8.87 -7.47
CA ILE A 197 17.60 -7.60 -7.91
C ILE A 197 17.34 -6.54 -6.85
N LEU A 198 16.09 -6.36 -6.42
CA LEU A 198 15.74 -5.35 -5.44
C LEU A 198 16.42 -5.58 -4.09
N SER A 199 16.51 -6.83 -3.64
CA SER A 199 17.21 -7.19 -2.41
C SER A 199 18.69 -6.85 -2.49
N GLN A 200 19.38 -7.19 -3.58
CA GLN A 200 20.79 -6.84 -3.79
C GLN A 200 21.02 -5.32 -3.85
N ARG A 201 20.08 -4.57 -4.44
CA ARG A 201 20.20 -3.12 -4.62
C ARG A 201 19.91 -2.30 -3.38
N THR A 202 19.11 -2.82 -2.44
CA THR A 202 18.58 -2.05 -1.30
C THR A 202 18.92 -2.65 0.07
N GLY A 203 19.38 -3.91 0.10
CA GLY A 203 19.57 -4.66 1.34
C GLY A 203 18.28 -5.21 1.96
N LEU A 204 17.10 -4.84 1.47
CA LEU A 204 15.84 -5.40 1.98
C LEU A 204 15.74 -6.90 1.69
N PRO A 205 15.23 -7.73 2.62
CA PRO A 205 15.01 -9.14 2.35
C PRO A 205 14.04 -9.37 1.18
N LYS A 206 14.22 -10.46 0.44
CA LYS A 206 13.33 -10.81 -0.68
C LYS A 206 11.85 -10.91 -0.28
N GLY A 207 11.57 -11.49 0.89
CA GLY A 207 10.21 -11.66 1.42
C GLY A 207 9.49 -10.34 1.71
N ASN A 208 10.27 -9.27 1.94
CA ASN A 208 9.73 -7.95 2.23
C ASN A 208 9.25 -7.20 0.97
N TRP A 209 9.53 -7.74 -0.22
CA TRP A 209 9.01 -7.24 -1.49
C TRP A 209 7.72 -8.00 -1.85
N VAL A 210 6.59 -7.43 -1.46
CA VAL A 210 5.26 -8.03 -1.60
C VAL A 210 4.68 -7.69 -2.96
N ILE A 211 5.01 -8.48 -3.98
CA ILE A 211 4.49 -8.31 -5.35
C ILE A 211 3.16 -9.03 -5.49
N LEU A 212 2.07 -8.34 -5.79
CA LEU A 212 0.72 -8.92 -5.79
C LEU A 212 0.35 -9.69 -7.07
N SER A 213 0.94 -9.34 -8.21
CA SER A 213 0.68 -10.00 -9.50
C SER A 213 1.92 -10.03 -10.41
N GLU A 214 1.97 -10.99 -11.33
CA GLU A 214 3.13 -11.17 -12.23
C GLU A 214 3.06 -10.39 -13.56
N ASN A 215 2.09 -9.50 -13.80
CA ASN A 215 1.61 -9.14 -15.15
C ASN A 215 2.70 -8.71 -16.19
N ARG A 216 3.35 -9.72 -16.77
CA ARG A 216 4.18 -9.71 -17.97
C ARG A 216 3.27 -9.34 -19.15
N PHE A 217 3.72 -8.41 -19.98
CA PHE A 217 3.02 -7.97 -21.20
C PHE A 217 2.18 -9.06 -21.91
N ILE A 218 0.92 -8.72 -22.18
CA ILE A 218 -0.05 -9.52 -22.92
C ILE A 218 0.35 -9.53 -24.41
N SER A 219 1.02 -10.59 -24.87
CA SER A 219 0.95 -10.93 -26.29
C SER A 219 -0.37 -11.66 -26.53
N ASN A 220 -1.32 -10.96 -27.16
CA ASN A 220 -2.61 -11.44 -27.68
C ASN A 220 -2.91 -12.93 -27.47
N GLU A 221 -3.55 -13.26 -26.35
CA GLU A 221 -4.57 -14.32 -26.22
C GLU A 221 -4.98 -14.41 -24.74
N LYS A 222 -6.20 -13.95 -24.44
CA LYS A 222 -6.96 -14.06 -23.17
C LYS A 222 -6.19 -13.78 -21.86
N TYR A 223 -6.56 -12.68 -21.19
CA TYR A 223 -6.18 -12.32 -19.82
C TYR A 223 -6.08 -13.52 -18.87
N GLN A 224 -4.87 -14.06 -18.68
CA GLN A 224 -4.54 -14.91 -17.54
C GLN A 224 -3.70 -14.05 -16.61
N MET A 225 -4.35 -13.49 -15.60
CA MET A 225 -3.67 -12.77 -14.54
C MET A 225 -3.05 -13.79 -13.60
N PHE A 226 -1.72 -13.83 -13.52
CA PHE A 226 -1.01 -14.70 -12.59
C PHE A 226 -0.88 -13.98 -11.25
N LEU A 227 -1.82 -14.26 -10.36
CA LEU A 227 -1.83 -13.75 -8.99
C LEU A 227 -0.83 -14.50 -8.12
N THR A 228 -0.27 -13.79 -7.14
CA THR A 228 0.70 -14.36 -6.21
C THR A 228 0.04 -14.66 -4.87
N ILE A 229 0.71 -15.46 -4.04
CA ILE A 229 0.34 -15.67 -2.62
C ILE A 229 1.19 -14.79 -1.68
N ASN A 230 1.87 -13.76 -2.22
CA ASN A 230 2.84 -12.99 -1.46
C ASN A 230 2.17 -12.15 -0.36
N PHE A 231 0.91 -11.73 -0.57
CA PHE A 231 0.18 -10.99 0.45
C PHE A 231 -0.15 -11.88 1.66
N ASP A 232 -0.56 -13.14 1.42
CA ASP A 232 -0.74 -14.13 2.49
C ASP A 232 0.56 -14.38 3.27
N ALA A 233 1.70 -14.47 2.58
CA ALA A 233 3.00 -14.65 3.20
C ALA A 233 3.40 -13.45 4.06
N PHE A 234 3.19 -12.23 3.54
CA PHE A 234 3.37 -10.98 4.26
C PHE A 234 2.55 -10.91 5.55
N LEU A 235 1.25 -11.25 5.49
CA LEU A 235 0.39 -11.24 6.68
C LEU A 235 0.85 -12.27 7.73
N LYS A 236 1.29 -13.46 7.30
CA LYS A 236 1.81 -14.49 8.20
C LYS A 236 3.06 -14.00 8.92
N GLU A 237 4.03 -13.48 8.17
CA GLU A 237 5.26 -12.94 8.75
C GLU A 237 4.98 -11.80 9.73
N LEU A 238 4.02 -10.93 9.40
CA LEU A 238 3.67 -9.81 10.26
C LEU A 238 3.00 -10.27 11.57
N VAL A 239 2.13 -11.28 11.50
CA VAL A 239 1.45 -11.83 12.69
C VAL A 239 2.41 -12.64 13.58
N GLU A 240 3.52 -13.13 13.07
CA GLU A 240 4.53 -13.82 13.89
C GLU A 240 5.39 -12.87 14.73
N ARG A 241 5.34 -11.56 14.45
CA ARG A 241 6.08 -10.50 15.16
C ARG A 241 5.42 -10.06 16.45
#